data_AF-A0AA43CK22-F1
#
_entry.id   AF-A0AA43CK22-F1
#
_cell.length_a   1.000
_cell.length_b   1.000
_cell.length_c   1.000
_cell.angle_alpha   90.00
_cell.angle_beta   90.00
_cell.angle_gamma   90.00
#
_symmetry.space_group_name_H-M   'P 1'
#
loop_
_entity.id
_entity.type
_entity.pdbx_description
1 polymer ?
#
loop_
_entity_poly.entity_id
_entity_poly.type
_entity_poly.pdbx_seq_one_letter_code
_entity_poly.pdbx_strand_id
1 'polypeptide(L)'
;MPAEGVRLDLDPAPLFEREGLEGEIEALLEPRVELPSGGHLLVEPVRTLIAIDVNSGRHDGRGTAPEQALAVNLEAAAEVPRQLRLRALSGLIVIDFLALPEGGPRRQVAAALRAGLKDDPEPTRVEAMAASGLVELTRRRGRPALHELLTGPCGIGGGGRVKDPATLAFEALRAVRREAAARPEAAVTLGAAPAVIAALETGPAAAARQALEARLGRPLALVNEVAAPGEPAEIVLET
;
A
#
# COMPACT_ATOMS: atom_id res chain seq x y z
N MET A 1 28.48 -19.18 -3.15
CA MET A 1 27.22 -19.94 -3.06
C MET A 1 26.32 -19.18 -2.11
N PRO A 2 25.05 -18.91 -2.46
CA PRO A 2 24.12 -18.26 -1.55
C PRO A 2 23.93 -19.11 -0.27
N ALA A 3 23.64 -18.46 0.86
CA ALA A 3 23.39 -19.15 2.14
C ALA A 3 22.20 -20.11 2.03
N GLU A 4 22.11 -21.09 2.93
CA GLU A 4 20.99 -22.03 2.98
C GLU A 4 19.65 -21.26 3.07
N GLY A 5 18.70 -21.58 2.18
CA GLY A 5 17.44 -20.84 2.03
C GLY A 5 17.47 -19.63 1.11
N VAL A 6 18.62 -19.25 0.54
CA VAL A 6 18.73 -18.13 -0.42
C VAL A 6 18.82 -18.67 -1.85
N ARG A 7 17.92 -18.21 -2.73
CA ARG A 7 17.91 -18.53 -4.16
C ARG A 7 18.08 -17.25 -4.97
N LEU A 8 18.90 -17.33 -6.01
CA LEU A 8 19.05 -16.23 -6.97
C LEU A 8 17.95 -16.36 -8.02
N ASP A 9 17.15 -15.29 -8.18
CA ASP A 9 16.23 -15.17 -9.29
C ASP A 9 16.98 -14.61 -10.51
N LEU A 10 17.04 -15.38 -11.58
CA LEU A 10 17.72 -15.05 -12.83
C LEU A 10 16.73 -14.73 -13.96
N ASP A 11 15.43 -14.73 -13.65
CA ASP A 11 14.40 -14.43 -14.64
C ASP A 11 14.52 -12.96 -15.10
N PRO A 12 14.41 -12.69 -16.41
CA PRO A 12 14.44 -11.33 -16.94
C PRO A 12 13.22 -10.48 -16.56
N ALA A 13 12.09 -11.08 -16.18
CA ALA A 13 10.92 -10.39 -15.66
C ALA A 13 11.08 -10.14 -14.16
N PRO A 14 10.77 -8.93 -13.63
CA PRO A 14 10.94 -8.69 -12.21
C PRO A 14 10.03 -9.54 -11.35
N LEU A 15 10.64 -9.98 -10.25
CA LEU A 15 10.02 -10.82 -9.25
C LEU A 15 8.62 -10.34 -8.84
N PHE A 16 8.47 -9.09 -8.37
CA PHE A 16 7.19 -8.64 -7.82
C PHE A 16 6.09 -8.54 -8.88
N GLU A 17 6.44 -8.21 -10.12
CA GLU A 17 5.48 -8.20 -11.22
C GLU A 17 5.03 -9.62 -11.58
N ARG A 18 5.96 -10.57 -11.65
CA ARG A 18 5.68 -11.97 -11.91
C ARG A 18 4.81 -12.61 -10.80
N GLU A 19 5.06 -12.25 -9.56
CA GLU A 19 4.29 -12.73 -8.40
C GLU A 19 2.97 -11.94 -8.18
N GLY A 20 2.67 -10.94 -9.02
CA GLY A 20 1.43 -10.15 -8.91
C GLY A 20 1.38 -9.18 -7.73
N LEU A 21 2.51 -8.92 -7.06
CA LEU A 21 2.59 -8.13 -5.83
C LEU A 21 2.48 -6.62 -6.05
N GLU A 22 2.67 -6.13 -7.27
CA GLU A 22 2.63 -4.67 -7.52
C GLU A 22 1.25 -4.08 -7.28
N GLY A 23 0.19 -4.81 -7.65
CA GLY A 23 -1.19 -4.40 -7.35
C GLY A 23 -1.49 -4.45 -5.86
N GLU A 24 -0.91 -5.40 -5.13
CA GLU A 24 -1.05 -5.46 -3.67
C GLU A 24 -0.32 -4.29 -3.00
N ILE A 25 0.88 -3.93 -3.44
CA ILE A 25 1.63 -2.78 -2.92
C ILE A 25 0.87 -1.49 -3.17
N GLU A 26 0.26 -1.33 -4.35
CA GLU A 26 -0.59 -0.19 -4.67
C GLU A 26 -1.78 -0.10 -3.70
N ALA A 27 -2.48 -1.22 -3.48
CA ALA A 27 -3.61 -1.27 -2.56
C ALA A 27 -3.22 -0.96 -1.09
N LEU A 28 -1.95 -1.12 -0.71
CA LEU A 28 -1.44 -0.73 0.61
C LEU A 28 -1.27 0.79 0.76
N LEU A 29 -1.23 1.56 -0.33
CA LEU A 29 -1.20 3.03 -0.30
C LEU A 29 -2.60 3.62 -0.11
N GLU A 30 -3.63 2.89 -0.54
CA GLU A 30 -5.01 3.31 -0.39
C GLU A 30 -5.47 3.28 1.09
N PRO A 31 -6.23 4.26 1.57
CA PRO A 31 -6.72 4.26 2.95
C PRO A 31 -7.75 3.15 3.19
N ARG A 32 -8.47 2.73 2.15
CA ARG A 32 -9.54 1.73 2.22
C ARG A 32 -9.00 0.31 2.00
N VAL A 33 -9.40 -0.64 2.86
CA VAL A 33 -9.06 -2.07 2.74
C VAL A 33 -10.33 -2.88 2.77
N GLU A 34 -10.66 -3.58 1.69
CA GLU A 34 -11.85 -4.45 1.63
C GLU A 34 -11.67 -5.70 2.53
N LEU A 35 -12.76 -6.10 3.17
CA LEU A 35 -12.85 -7.34 3.95
C LEU A 35 -13.61 -8.41 3.14
N PRO A 36 -13.33 -9.71 3.36
CA PRO A 36 -13.91 -10.80 2.59
C PRO A 36 -15.44 -10.76 2.48
N SER A 37 -16.12 -10.36 3.55
CA SER A 37 -17.58 -10.36 3.59
C SER A 37 -18.22 -9.02 3.17
N GLY A 38 -17.50 -8.16 2.42
CA GLY A 38 -18.04 -6.90 1.87
C GLY A 38 -18.03 -5.71 2.84
N GLY A 39 -17.46 -5.90 4.03
CA GLY A 39 -17.03 -4.81 4.92
C GLY A 39 -15.72 -4.20 4.47
N HIS A 40 -15.23 -3.18 5.18
CA HIS A 40 -13.93 -2.59 4.90
C HIS A 40 -13.34 -1.89 6.12
N LEU A 41 -12.02 -1.71 6.11
CA LEU A 41 -11.29 -0.83 7.02
C LEU A 41 -11.02 0.50 6.32
N LEU A 42 -11.04 1.59 7.09
CA LEU A 42 -10.48 2.87 6.68
C LEU A 42 -9.29 3.19 7.59
N VAL A 43 -8.08 3.22 7.02
CA VAL A 43 -6.82 3.41 7.73
C VAL A 43 -6.29 4.82 7.46
N GLU A 44 -6.30 5.67 8.49
CA GLU A 44 -5.97 7.08 8.38
C GLU A 44 -4.84 7.47 9.35
N PRO A 45 -3.61 7.60 8.84
CA PRO A 45 -2.55 8.26 9.59
C PRO A 45 -2.88 9.74 9.75
N VAL A 46 -3.15 10.18 10.97
CA VAL A 46 -3.27 11.61 11.32
C VAL A 46 -1.95 12.10 11.92
N ARG A 47 -1.91 13.38 12.33
CA ARG A 47 -0.66 14.03 12.77
C ARG A 47 0.03 13.33 13.95
N THR A 48 -0.73 12.70 14.84
CA THR A 48 -0.23 12.19 16.13
C THR A 48 -0.53 10.72 16.38
N LEU A 49 -1.49 10.15 15.66
CA LEU A 49 -1.94 8.77 15.81
C LEU A 49 -2.41 8.22 14.47
N ILE A 50 -2.74 6.94 14.44
CA ILE A 50 -3.35 6.29 13.30
C ILE A 50 -4.75 5.83 13.72
N ALA A 51 -5.77 6.31 13.02
CA ALA A 51 -7.15 5.88 13.22
C ALA A 51 -7.47 4.76 12.24
N ILE A 52 -8.12 3.70 12.72
CA ILE A 52 -8.63 2.61 11.89
C ILE A 52 -10.12 2.45 12.20
N ASP A 53 -10.97 2.74 11.22
CA ASP A 53 -12.42 2.59 11.34
C ASP A 53 -12.90 1.31 10.64
N VAL A 54 -13.79 0.55 11.29
CA VAL A 54 -14.30 -0.72 10.78
C VAL A 54 -15.75 -0.55 10.33
N ASN A 55 -16.00 -0.81 9.05
CA ASN A 55 -17.31 -0.67 8.44
C ASN A 55 -17.86 -2.01 7.94
N SER A 56 -19.14 -2.26 8.18
CA SER A 56 -19.84 -3.47 7.68
C SER A 56 -20.09 -3.47 6.17
N GLY A 57 -20.09 -2.29 5.53
CA GLY A 57 -20.30 -2.17 4.09
C GLY A 57 -21.56 -2.87 3.60
N ARG A 58 -21.48 -3.53 2.44
CA ARG A 58 -22.57 -4.36 1.89
C ARG A 58 -22.36 -5.82 2.29
N HIS A 59 -22.46 -6.11 3.58
CA HIS A 59 -22.45 -7.48 4.06
C HIS A 59 -23.60 -8.29 3.45
N ASP A 60 -23.41 -9.60 3.30
CA ASP A 60 -24.33 -10.53 2.60
C ASP A 60 -25.72 -10.68 3.26
N GLY A 61 -25.96 -9.96 4.36
CA GLY A 61 -27.24 -9.85 5.04
C GLY A 61 -27.63 -11.08 5.85
N ARG A 62 -26.71 -12.04 6.07
CA ARG A 62 -27.00 -13.25 6.84
C ARG A 62 -26.91 -12.98 8.34
N GLY A 63 -27.84 -13.53 9.12
CA GLY A 63 -27.85 -13.40 10.59
C GLY A 63 -28.41 -12.06 11.11
N THR A 64 -28.37 -11.92 12.43
CA THR A 64 -28.82 -10.70 13.14
C THR A 64 -27.75 -9.60 13.09
N ALA A 65 -28.14 -8.34 13.28
CA ALA A 65 -27.19 -7.21 13.26
C ALA A 65 -26.00 -7.38 14.24
N PRO A 66 -26.16 -7.88 15.49
CA PRO A 66 -25.02 -8.15 16.37
C PRO A 66 -24.09 -9.27 15.89
N GLU A 67 -24.63 -10.31 15.23
CA GLU A 67 -23.84 -11.41 14.66
C GLU A 67 -23.02 -10.92 13.47
N GLN A 68 -23.61 -10.09 12.61
CA GLN A 68 -22.92 -9.46 11.48
C GLN A 68 -21.80 -8.54 11.96
N ALA A 69 -22.07 -7.69 12.96
CA ALA A 69 -21.05 -6.82 13.56
C ALA A 69 -19.89 -7.64 14.15
N LEU A 70 -20.18 -8.76 14.81
CA LEU A 70 -19.15 -9.65 15.33
C LEU A 70 -18.33 -10.29 14.20
N ALA A 71 -18.97 -10.79 13.14
CA ALA A 71 -18.28 -11.38 12.00
C ALA A 71 -17.32 -10.38 11.33
N VAL A 72 -17.80 -9.18 11.01
CA VAL A 72 -16.99 -8.11 10.41
C VAL A 72 -15.84 -7.70 11.35
N ASN A 73 -16.10 -7.56 12.65
CA ASN A 73 -15.05 -7.21 13.61
C ASN A 73 -13.97 -8.30 13.73
N LEU A 74 -14.31 -9.58 13.57
CA LEU A 74 -13.34 -10.67 13.58
C LEU A 74 -12.48 -10.69 12.31
N GLU A 75 -13.08 -10.41 11.14
CA GLU A 75 -12.32 -10.20 9.90
C GLU A 75 -11.37 -9.01 10.04
N ALA A 76 -11.86 -7.89 10.57
CA ALA A 76 -11.05 -6.72 10.86
C ALA A 76 -9.90 -7.03 11.84
N ALA A 77 -10.18 -7.76 12.92
CA ALA A 77 -9.16 -8.13 13.91
C ALA A 77 -8.07 -9.05 13.34
N ALA A 78 -8.38 -9.83 12.30
CA ALA A 78 -7.40 -10.62 11.56
C ALA A 78 -6.61 -9.78 10.54
N GLU A 79 -7.26 -8.81 9.91
CA GLU A 79 -6.68 -7.99 8.84
C GLU A 79 -5.82 -6.83 9.35
N VAL A 80 -6.21 -6.18 10.45
CA VAL A 80 -5.47 -5.05 11.03
C VAL A 80 -3.99 -5.40 11.30
N PRO A 81 -3.63 -6.50 11.98
CA PRO A 81 -2.23 -6.86 12.19
C PRO A 81 -1.44 -7.04 10.89
N ARG A 82 -2.08 -7.58 9.85
CA ARG A 82 -1.46 -7.71 8.52
C ARG A 82 -1.15 -6.33 7.94
N GLN A 83 -2.11 -5.41 7.98
CA GLN A 83 -1.94 -4.03 7.51
C GLN A 83 -0.86 -3.28 8.29
N LEU A 84 -0.81 -3.42 9.63
CA LEU A 84 0.24 -2.79 10.43
C LEU A 84 1.65 -3.22 9.99
N ARG A 85 1.84 -4.52 9.69
CA ARG A 85 3.14 -5.05 9.24
C ARG A 85 3.49 -4.60 7.82
N LEU A 86 2.55 -4.72 6.88
CA LEU A 86 2.79 -4.43 5.47
C LEU A 86 3.00 -2.93 5.22
N ARG A 87 2.21 -2.08 5.88
CA ARG A 87 2.34 -0.61 5.80
C ARG A 87 3.39 -0.04 6.76
N ALA A 88 3.96 -0.88 7.62
CA ALA A 88 4.88 -0.49 8.70
C ALA A 88 4.34 0.65 9.59
N LEU A 89 3.07 0.53 10.00
CA LEU A 89 2.37 1.51 10.83
C LEU A 89 2.75 1.33 12.30
N SER A 90 3.13 2.42 12.97
CA SER A 90 3.65 2.40 14.34
C SER A 90 3.22 3.65 15.10
N GLY A 91 3.45 3.66 16.41
CA GLY A 91 3.03 4.71 17.32
C GLY A 91 1.71 4.37 18.00
N LEU A 92 0.94 5.41 18.33
CA LEU A 92 -0.41 5.28 18.86
C LEU A 92 -1.37 4.94 17.72
N ILE A 93 -2.06 3.81 17.84
CA ILE A 93 -3.06 3.35 16.89
C ILE A 93 -4.37 3.12 17.65
N VAL A 94 -5.46 3.63 17.11
CA VAL A 94 -6.81 3.50 17.67
C VAL A 94 -7.68 2.81 16.63
N ILE A 95 -8.33 1.71 17.02
CA ILE A 95 -9.23 0.94 16.17
C ILE A 95 -10.66 1.13 16.68
N ASP A 96 -11.55 1.62 15.83
CA ASP A 96 -12.99 1.76 16.10
C ASP A 96 -13.74 0.57 15.51
N PHE A 97 -14.00 -0.45 16.34
CA PHE A 97 -14.78 -1.61 15.95
C PHE A 97 -16.27 -1.31 15.99
N LEU A 98 -17.06 -2.03 15.18
CA LEU A 98 -18.52 -1.92 15.24
C LEU A 98 -19.02 -2.25 16.65
N ALA A 99 -20.06 -1.54 17.09
CA ALA A 99 -20.64 -1.70 18.41
C ALA A 99 -21.09 -3.16 18.66
N LEU A 100 -20.58 -3.74 19.75
CA LEU A 100 -20.97 -5.07 20.22
C LEU A 100 -21.59 -4.99 21.61
N PRO A 101 -22.53 -5.90 21.95
CA PRO A 101 -23.02 -6.03 23.32
C PRO A 101 -21.89 -6.42 24.27
N GLU A 102 -22.02 -6.05 25.54
CA GLU A 102 -21.04 -6.43 26.56
C GLU A 102 -20.94 -7.94 26.74
N GLY A 103 -19.75 -8.43 27.08
CA GLY A 103 -19.51 -9.84 27.39
C GLY A 103 -18.68 -10.58 26.35
N GLY A 104 -19.18 -11.73 25.90
CA GLY A 104 -18.44 -12.69 25.06
C GLY A 104 -17.90 -12.11 23.76
N PRO A 105 -18.72 -11.45 22.93
CA PRO A 105 -18.31 -10.94 21.61
C PRO A 105 -17.10 -10.00 21.66
N ARG A 106 -17.11 -9.01 22.58
CA ARG A 106 -15.98 -8.08 22.74
C ARG A 106 -14.68 -8.79 23.13
N ARG A 107 -14.76 -9.78 24.04
CA ARG A 107 -13.60 -10.58 24.43
C ARG A 107 -13.05 -11.39 23.26
N GLN A 108 -13.92 -11.90 22.40
CA GLN A 108 -13.54 -12.67 21.22
C GLN A 108 -12.77 -11.80 20.22
N VAL A 109 -13.27 -10.61 19.90
CA VAL A 109 -12.58 -9.65 19.01
C VAL A 109 -11.22 -9.23 19.58
N ALA A 110 -11.16 -8.87 20.86
CA ALA A 110 -9.91 -8.49 21.51
C ALA A 110 -8.90 -9.64 21.57
N ALA A 111 -9.35 -10.88 21.74
CA ALA A 111 -8.49 -12.06 21.71
C ALA A 111 -7.95 -12.34 20.29
N ALA A 112 -8.80 -12.24 19.27
CA ALA A 112 -8.39 -12.39 17.87
C ALA A 112 -7.34 -11.36 17.47
N LEU A 113 -7.55 -10.08 17.83
CA LEU A 113 -6.60 -9.01 17.56
C LEU A 113 -5.23 -9.28 18.23
N ARG A 114 -5.23 -9.66 19.52
CA ARG A 114 -3.99 -10.01 20.24
C ARG A 114 -3.30 -11.23 19.63
N ALA A 115 -4.06 -12.23 19.19
CA ALA A 115 -3.49 -13.41 18.53
C ALA A 115 -2.79 -13.03 17.22
N GLY A 116 -3.40 -12.16 16.39
CA GLY A 116 -2.80 -11.71 15.13
C GLY A 116 -1.56 -10.81 15.31
N LEU A 117 -1.41 -10.17 16.47
CA LEU A 117 -0.25 -9.35 16.85
C LEU A 117 0.85 -10.12 17.61
N LYS A 118 0.60 -11.38 17.96
CA LYS A 118 1.52 -12.19 18.78
C LYS A 118 2.90 -12.34 18.11
N ASP A 119 2.91 -12.56 16.80
CA ASP A 119 4.11 -12.75 16.00
C ASP A 119 4.50 -11.48 15.23
N ASP A 120 4.01 -10.31 15.66
CA ASP A 120 4.43 -9.03 15.07
C ASP A 120 5.93 -8.80 15.37
N PRO A 121 6.76 -8.49 14.36
CA PRO A 121 8.17 -8.20 14.58
C PRO A 121 8.41 -6.97 15.46
N GLU A 122 7.46 -6.02 15.50
CA GLU A 122 7.54 -4.83 16.35
C GLU A 122 6.76 -5.04 17.65
N PRO A 123 7.38 -4.82 18.83
CA PRO A 123 6.70 -4.91 20.11
C PRO A 123 5.43 -4.06 20.13
N THR A 124 4.31 -4.71 20.44
CA THR A 124 2.98 -4.10 20.42
C THR A 124 2.27 -4.33 21.75
N ARG A 125 1.80 -3.24 22.36
CA ARG A 125 0.96 -3.27 23.56
C ARG A 125 -0.48 -2.97 23.15
N VAL A 126 -1.42 -3.82 23.58
CA VAL A 126 -2.84 -3.71 23.25
C VAL A 126 -3.64 -3.53 24.53
N GLU A 127 -4.35 -2.41 24.66
CA GLU A 127 -5.20 -2.11 25.81
C GLU A 127 -6.50 -2.92 25.79
N ALA A 128 -7.29 -2.81 26.85
CA ALA A 128 -8.63 -3.38 26.87
C ALA A 128 -9.55 -2.63 25.90
N MET A 129 -10.47 -3.37 25.27
CA MET A 129 -11.53 -2.76 24.46
C MET A 129 -12.44 -1.92 25.35
N ALA A 130 -12.58 -0.65 25.02
CA ALA A 130 -13.44 0.29 25.73
C ALA A 130 -14.92 -0.04 25.54
N ALA A 131 -15.77 0.53 26.40
CA ALA A 131 -17.21 0.34 26.30
C ALA A 131 -17.80 0.85 24.96
N SER A 132 -17.13 1.82 24.35
CA SER A 132 -17.45 2.38 23.04
C SER A 132 -17.16 1.43 21.87
N GLY A 133 -16.32 0.40 22.05
CA GLY A 133 -15.81 -0.45 20.97
C GLY A 133 -14.38 -0.12 20.54
N LEU A 134 -13.83 1.01 21.01
CA LEU A 134 -12.46 1.43 20.71
C LEU A 134 -11.43 0.48 21.32
N VAL A 135 -10.37 0.19 20.57
CA VAL A 135 -9.16 -0.48 21.07
C VAL A 135 -7.96 0.41 20.80
N GLU A 136 -7.25 0.77 21.86
CA GLU A 136 -5.97 1.45 21.77
C GLU A 136 -4.82 0.44 21.73
N LEU A 137 -3.84 0.69 20.87
CA LEU A 137 -2.59 -0.03 20.88
C LEU A 137 -1.40 0.91 20.64
N THR A 138 -0.27 0.57 21.27
CA THR A 138 1.01 1.23 21.04
C THR A 138 1.97 0.23 20.40
N ARG A 139 2.40 0.52 19.17
CA ARG A 139 3.34 -0.32 18.40
C ARG A 139 4.67 0.40 18.23
N ARG A 140 5.79 -0.25 18.58
CA ARG A 140 7.13 0.36 18.46
C ARG A 140 7.40 0.77 17.01
N ARG A 141 8.09 1.89 16.83
CA ARG A 141 8.57 2.35 15.52
C ARG A 141 9.93 1.71 15.22
N GLY A 142 9.95 0.78 14.27
CA GLY A 142 11.18 0.14 13.79
C GLY A 142 11.75 0.75 12.51
N ARG A 143 10.87 1.14 11.57
CA ARG A 143 11.23 1.72 10.27
C ARG A 143 10.18 2.76 9.81
N PRO A 144 10.48 3.59 8.80
CA PRO A 144 9.48 4.48 8.19
C PRO A 144 8.29 3.68 7.63
N ALA A 145 7.10 4.27 7.68
CA ALA A 145 5.90 3.68 7.12
C ALA A 145 5.94 3.70 5.58
N LEU A 146 5.22 2.79 4.92
CA LEU A 146 5.24 2.65 3.46
C LEU A 146 4.89 3.97 2.75
N HIS A 147 3.83 4.63 3.21
CA HIS A 147 3.40 5.92 2.67
C HIS A 147 4.44 7.03 2.90
N GLU A 148 5.28 6.96 3.94
CA GLU A 148 6.40 7.89 4.16
C GLU A 148 7.53 7.70 3.15
N LEU A 149 7.67 6.51 2.59
CA LEU A 149 8.73 6.16 1.64
C LEU A 149 8.34 6.44 0.18
N LEU A 150 7.06 6.30 -0.16
CA LEU A 150 6.59 6.31 -1.54
C LEU A 150 5.80 7.56 -1.93
N THR A 151 5.39 8.37 -0.95
CA THR A 151 4.50 9.52 -1.18
C THR A 151 4.97 10.77 -0.44
N GLY A 152 4.68 11.92 -1.03
CA GLY A 152 4.92 13.25 -0.48
C GLY A 152 3.61 13.98 -0.16
N PRO A 153 3.66 15.09 0.60
CA PRO A 153 2.48 15.89 0.90
C PRO A 153 1.87 16.46 -0.38
N CYS A 154 0.55 16.38 -0.54
CA CYS A 154 -0.12 17.13 -1.59
C CYS A 154 -0.04 18.63 -1.25
N GLY A 155 0.46 19.46 -2.18
CA GLY A 155 0.68 20.91 -1.96
C GLY A 155 -0.58 21.73 -1.68
N ILE A 156 -1.76 21.10 -1.70
CA ILE A 156 -3.06 21.63 -1.31
C ILE A 156 -3.30 21.22 0.15
N GLY A 157 -3.44 22.18 1.07
CA GLY A 157 -3.33 22.06 2.53
C GLY A 157 -4.32 21.15 3.29
N GLY A 158 -4.66 19.97 2.76
CA GLY A 158 -5.63 19.02 3.30
C GLY A 158 -5.05 17.69 3.80
N GLY A 159 -3.74 17.54 3.99
CA GLY A 159 -3.14 16.32 4.53
C GLY A 159 -3.14 15.11 3.58
N GLY A 160 -3.64 15.26 2.35
CA GLY A 160 -3.52 14.25 1.31
C GLY A 160 -2.05 14.01 0.94
N ARG A 161 -1.77 12.81 0.41
CA ARG A 161 -0.44 12.44 -0.06
C ARG A 161 -0.56 11.97 -1.50
N VAL A 162 0.45 12.30 -2.30
CA VAL A 162 0.56 11.84 -3.68
C VAL A 162 1.90 11.13 -3.85
N LYS A 163 1.97 10.16 -4.74
CA LYS A 163 3.23 9.45 -5.01
C LYS A 163 4.34 10.44 -5.35
N ASP A 164 5.51 10.17 -4.81
CA ASP A 164 6.67 10.99 -5.10
C ASP A 164 7.04 10.87 -6.59
N PRO A 165 7.62 11.92 -7.20
CA PRO A 165 8.00 11.89 -8.61
C PRO A 165 8.93 10.71 -8.97
N ALA A 166 9.80 10.31 -8.04
CA ALA A 166 10.65 9.13 -8.22
C ALA A 166 9.84 7.82 -8.25
N THR A 167 8.82 7.67 -7.40
CA THR A 167 7.91 6.52 -7.41
C THR A 167 7.19 6.42 -8.75
N LEU A 168 6.62 7.53 -9.22
CA LEU A 168 5.97 7.62 -10.53
C LEU A 168 6.93 7.31 -11.68
N ALA A 169 8.17 7.78 -11.62
CA ALA A 169 9.20 7.48 -12.61
C ALA A 169 9.49 5.97 -12.69
N PHE A 170 9.61 5.27 -11.56
CA PHE A 170 9.82 3.82 -11.57
C PHE A 170 8.59 3.03 -12.08
N GLU A 171 7.37 3.51 -11.80
CA GLU A 171 6.15 2.94 -12.38
C GLU A 171 6.11 3.11 -13.90
N ALA A 172 6.42 4.32 -14.38
CA ALA A 172 6.53 4.62 -15.80
C ALA A 172 7.54 3.71 -16.51
N LEU A 173 8.73 3.53 -15.95
CA LEU A 173 9.75 2.64 -16.52
C LEU A 173 9.31 1.16 -16.56
N ARG A 174 8.55 0.70 -15.56
CA ARG A 174 7.96 -0.64 -15.57
C ARG A 174 6.92 -0.79 -16.67
N ALA A 175 6.06 0.22 -16.85
CA ALA A 175 5.06 0.23 -17.90
C ALA A 175 5.71 0.28 -19.31
N VAL A 176 6.71 1.14 -19.52
CA VAL A 176 7.51 1.18 -20.75
C VAL A 176 8.12 -0.18 -21.07
N ARG A 177 8.67 -0.88 -20.07
CA ARG A 177 9.20 -2.23 -20.29
C ARG A 177 8.13 -3.19 -20.81
N ARG A 178 6.95 -3.21 -20.19
CA ARG A 178 5.85 -4.10 -20.61
C ARG A 178 5.46 -3.83 -22.05
N GLU A 179 5.31 -2.55 -22.39
CA GLU A 179 4.90 -2.13 -23.72
C GLU A 179 5.96 -2.41 -24.78
N ALA A 180 7.23 -2.14 -24.48
CA ALA A 180 8.34 -2.44 -25.38
C ALA A 180 8.52 -3.95 -25.59
N ALA A 181 8.17 -4.80 -24.61
CA ALA A 181 8.14 -6.25 -24.80
C ALA A 181 7.05 -6.68 -25.79
N ALA A 182 5.91 -5.98 -25.83
CA ALA A 182 4.84 -6.24 -26.78
C ALA A 182 5.14 -5.70 -28.19
N ARG A 183 5.91 -4.61 -28.30
CA ARG A 183 6.34 -4.00 -29.57
C ARG A 183 7.83 -3.70 -29.57
N PRO A 184 8.70 -4.70 -29.81
CA PRO A 184 10.14 -4.55 -29.70
C PRO A 184 10.74 -3.49 -30.62
N GLU A 185 10.14 -3.22 -31.77
CA GLU A 185 10.66 -2.27 -32.77
C GLU A 185 10.11 -0.84 -32.63
N ALA A 186 9.03 -0.63 -31.85
CA ALA A 186 8.36 0.66 -31.76
C ALA A 186 9.18 1.69 -30.97
N ALA A 187 9.31 2.91 -31.48
CA ALA A 187 9.84 4.01 -30.70
C ALA A 187 8.94 4.26 -29.48
N VAL A 188 9.54 4.50 -28.32
CA VAL A 188 8.79 4.73 -27.08
C VAL A 188 9.01 6.15 -26.61
N THR A 189 7.90 6.87 -26.52
CA THR A 189 7.83 8.20 -25.94
C THR A 189 7.12 8.11 -24.60
N LEU A 190 7.76 8.66 -23.57
CA LEU A 190 7.23 8.72 -22.21
C LEU A 190 6.91 10.19 -21.88
N GLY A 191 5.62 10.48 -21.81
CA GLY A 191 5.05 11.74 -21.37
C GLY A 191 4.79 11.74 -19.88
N ALA A 192 5.26 12.76 -19.16
CA ALA A 192 4.96 12.88 -17.73
C ALA A 192 5.06 14.33 -17.23
N ALA A 193 4.54 14.57 -16.01
CA ALA A 193 4.71 15.84 -15.33
C ALA A 193 6.20 16.22 -15.19
N PRO A 194 6.58 17.52 -15.24
CA PRO A 194 7.99 17.93 -15.21
C PRO A 194 8.81 17.42 -14.04
N ALA A 195 8.19 17.26 -12.87
CA ALA A 195 8.86 16.69 -11.70
C ALA A 195 9.24 15.21 -11.89
N VAL A 196 8.42 14.44 -12.62
CA VAL A 196 8.69 13.03 -12.95
C VAL A 196 9.78 12.94 -14.02
N ILE A 197 9.73 13.80 -15.04
CA ILE A 197 10.78 13.89 -16.06
C ILE A 197 12.13 14.24 -15.42
N ALA A 198 12.17 15.21 -14.50
CA ALA A 198 13.39 15.55 -13.77
C ALA A 198 13.95 14.37 -12.95
N ALA A 199 13.07 13.54 -12.37
CA ALA A 199 13.46 12.31 -11.68
C ALA A 199 13.98 11.21 -12.63
N LEU A 200 13.52 11.18 -13.89
CA LEU A 200 14.05 10.28 -14.92
C LEU A 200 15.39 10.76 -15.51
N GLU A 201 15.71 12.04 -15.35
CA GLU A 201 16.98 12.63 -15.78
C GLU A 201 18.06 12.53 -14.72
N THR A 202 17.69 12.57 -13.43
CA THR A 202 18.64 12.60 -12.31
C THR A 202 18.34 11.57 -11.21
N GLY A 203 19.37 11.14 -10.46
CA GLY A 203 19.20 10.25 -9.32
C GLY A 203 18.92 8.77 -9.67
N PRO A 204 18.29 8.00 -8.76
CA PRO A 204 18.14 6.54 -8.93
C PRO A 204 17.27 6.13 -10.12
N ALA A 205 16.19 6.88 -10.42
CA ALA A 205 15.32 6.57 -11.54
C ALA A 205 16.02 6.82 -12.90
N ALA A 206 16.94 7.79 -12.98
CA ALA A 206 17.78 7.95 -14.17
C ALA A 206 18.70 6.75 -14.44
N ALA A 207 19.30 6.17 -13.40
CA ALA A 207 20.10 4.96 -13.55
C ALA A 207 19.25 3.77 -14.03
N ALA A 208 18.02 3.63 -13.51
CA ALA A 208 17.09 2.61 -13.98
C ALA A 208 16.62 2.85 -15.43
N ARG A 209 16.39 4.10 -15.83
CA ARG A 209 16.10 4.48 -17.21
C ARG A 209 17.23 4.06 -18.14
N GLN A 210 18.47 4.41 -17.81
CA GLN A 210 19.65 4.04 -18.60
C GLN A 210 19.81 2.52 -18.73
N ALA A 211 19.58 1.78 -17.64
CA ALA A 211 19.59 0.32 -17.68
C ALA A 211 18.50 -0.26 -18.60
N LEU A 212 17.31 0.35 -18.60
CA LEU A 212 16.22 -0.05 -19.49
C LEU A 212 16.56 0.27 -20.95
N GLU A 213 17.04 1.47 -21.25
CA GLU A 213 17.49 1.89 -22.59
C GLU A 213 18.59 0.96 -23.13
N ALA A 214 19.57 0.62 -22.30
CA ALA A 214 20.64 -0.31 -22.68
C ALA A 214 20.09 -1.70 -23.04
N ARG A 215 19.04 -2.15 -22.34
CA ARG A 215 18.38 -3.44 -22.62
C ARG A 215 17.48 -3.39 -23.85
N LEU A 216 16.86 -2.24 -24.13
CA LEU A 216 16.07 -2.01 -25.33
C LEU A 216 16.95 -1.73 -26.57
N GLY A 217 18.21 -1.37 -26.37
CA GLY A 217 19.13 -0.97 -27.45
C GLY A 217 18.82 0.39 -28.06
N ARG A 218 17.97 1.20 -27.41
CA ARG A 218 17.54 2.52 -27.89
C ARG A 218 17.18 3.47 -26.75
N PRO A 219 17.32 4.79 -26.94
CA PRO A 219 16.90 5.77 -25.94
C PRO A 219 15.38 5.87 -25.85
N LEU A 220 14.89 6.31 -24.69
CA LEU A 220 13.49 6.69 -24.49
C LEU A 220 13.34 8.20 -24.73
N ALA A 221 12.35 8.59 -25.54
CA ALA A 221 12.03 10.01 -25.69
C ALA A 221 11.22 10.47 -24.48
N LEU A 222 11.68 11.53 -23.79
CA LEU A 222 11.01 12.09 -22.63
C LEU A 222 10.30 13.38 -23.01
N VAL A 223 9.00 13.48 -22.70
CA VAL A 223 8.18 14.65 -23.02
C VAL A 223 7.54 15.19 -21.75
N ASN A 224 7.65 16.51 -21.56
CA ASN A 224 6.94 17.18 -20.46
C ASN A 224 5.48 17.36 -20.84
N GLU A 225 4.60 16.87 -19.97
CA GLU A 225 3.15 17.01 -20.12
C GLU A 225 2.56 17.85 -19.00
N VAL A 226 1.45 18.52 -19.31
CA VAL A 226 0.65 19.22 -18.32
C VAL A 226 -0.24 18.19 -17.64
N ALA A 227 0.28 17.58 -16.58
CA ALA A 227 -0.41 16.60 -15.75
C ALA A 227 -0.58 17.11 -14.31
N ALA A 228 -1.65 16.68 -13.65
CA ALA A 228 -1.88 17.02 -12.25
C ALA A 228 -0.88 16.28 -11.33
N PRO A 229 -0.55 16.81 -10.14
CA PRO A 229 0.34 16.13 -9.20
C PRO A 229 -0.19 14.74 -8.83
N GLY A 230 0.64 13.70 -9.03
CA GLY A 230 0.27 12.32 -8.72
C GLY A 230 -0.36 11.54 -9.87
N GLU A 231 -0.60 12.17 -11.04
CA GLU A 231 -1.10 11.46 -12.21
C GLU A 231 -0.03 10.52 -12.80
N PRO A 232 -0.45 9.34 -13.31
CA PRO A 232 0.46 8.43 -13.99
C PRO A 232 1.01 9.06 -15.27
N ALA A 233 2.18 8.60 -15.69
CA ALA A 233 2.79 8.99 -16.96
C ALA A 233 2.00 8.43 -18.15
N GLU A 234 1.90 9.19 -19.24
CA GLU A 234 1.36 8.74 -20.52
C GLU A 234 2.46 8.07 -21.34
N ILE A 235 2.17 6.91 -21.94
CA ILE A 235 3.11 6.20 -22.80
C ILE A 235 2.54 6.15 -24.21
N VAL A 236 3.32 6.67 -25.15
CA VAL A 236 2.99 6.67 -26.57
C VAL A 236 4.01 5.80 -27.30
N LEU A 237 3.50 4.76 -27.98
CA LEU A 237 4.29 3.90 -28.86
C LEU A 237 4.09 4.34 -30.30
N GLU A 238 5.14 4.83 -30.93
CA GLU A 238 5.14 5.19 -32.34
C GLU A 238 5.75 4.06 -33.17
N THR A 239 5.06 3.69 -34.25
CA THR A 239 5.47 2.65 -35.21
C THR A 239 6.50 3.15 -36.20
#